data_AF-A0A1D2NFI7-F1
#
_entry.id   AF-A0A1D2NFI7-F1
#
_cell.length_a   1.000
_cell.length_b   1.000
_cell.length_c   1.000
_cell.angle_alpha   90.00
_cell.angle_beta   90.00
_cell.angle_gamma   90.00
#
_symmetry.space_group_name_H-M   'P 1'
#
loop_
_entity.id
_entity.type
_entity.pdbx_description
1 polymer ?
#
loop_
_entity_poly.entity_id
_entity_poly.type
_entity_poly.pdbx_seq_one_letter_code
_entity_poly.pdbx_strand_id
1 'polypeptide(L)'
;MHHGKQHNYYQWLPLLLILQALLTYIPTWLWNNLKDSRIQETVSSVKDSSKPASRRKLLIINLANDLFTQVIQKRYAKPFILCESLNIFCFIVNVVLTNFFFHNRFIMYGIKEIWMRFSSLSFRSQDSELFPQFGKCSFNLVKKDEIQKEAVCMISFNSLCENIYMVWFVVLIFASVIGLTFRLFGMFSRRKRRKLLMDAADNSCDENLQKICEKIGFYSWFTLYRISRNVDPLTFQDIISSLVARIESMPVFKTIKVRSRAVEHHTSDEIHDNISTVV
;
A
#
# COMPACT_ATOMS: atom_id res chain seq x y z
N MET A 1 -35.26 29.65 -26.58
CA MET A 1 -35.49 28.23 -26.20
C MET A 1 -34.21 27.70 -25.54
N HIS A 2 -34.10 27.78 -24.21
CA HIS A 2 -33.06 27.05 -23.49
C HIS A 2 -33.61 25.67 -23.17
N HIS A 3 -33.17 24.63 -23.90
CA HIS A 3 -33.42 23.26 -23.47
C HIS A 3 -32.73 23.06 -22.12
N GLY A 4 -33.51 23.05 -21.04
CA GLY A 4 -32.99 22.74 -19.71
C GLY A 4 -32.40 21.34 -19.72
N LYS A 5 -31.12 21.21 -19.38
CA LYS A 5 -30.49 19.90 -19.18
C LYS A 5 -31.24 19.18 -18.05
N GLN A 6 -31.74 17.98 -18.33
CA GLN A 6 -32.32 17.12 -17.30
C GLN A 6 -31.20 16.38 -16.58
N HIS A 7 -31.12 16.57 -15.27
CA HIS A 7 -30.12 15.95 -14.42
C HIS A 7 -30.72 14.71 -13.73
N ASN A 8 -30.66 13.53 -14.37
CA ASN A 8 -31.23 12.27 -13.84
C ASN A 8 -30.24 11.41 -13.03
N TYR A 9 -28.97 11.80 -12.92
CA TYR A 9 -27.95 11.01 -12.22
C TYR A 9 -28.14 10.97 -10.69
N TYR A 10 -28.97 11.85 -10.09
CA TYR A 10 -29.17 11.89 -8.64
C TYR A 10 -29.73 10.60 -8.06
N GLN A 11 -30.57 9.88 -8.81
CA GLN A 11 -31.14 8.60 -8.38
C GLN A 11 -30.05 7.53 -8.21
N TRP A 12 -29.01 7.59 -9.05
CA TRP A 12 -27.92 6.62 -9.11
C TRP A 12 -26.75 6.99 -8.19
N LEU A 13 -26.76 8.20 -7.65
CA LEU A 13 -25.68 8.75 -6.85
C LEU A 13 -25.38 7.94 -5.59
N PRO A 14 -26.38 7.48 -4.78
CA PRO A 14 -26.10 6.66 -3.61
C PRO A 14 -25.55 5.28 -3.99
N LEU A 15 -26.03 4.70 -5.09
CA LEU A 15 -25.56 3.41 -5.61
C LEU A 15 -24.09 3.51 -6.05
N LEU A 16 -23.72 4.63 -6.69
CA LEU A 16 -22.34 4.91 -7.05
C LEU A 16 -21.43 4.97 -5.81
N LEU A 17 -21.84 5.70 -4.76
CA LEU A 17 -21.06 5.82 -3.53
C LEU A 17 -20.86 4.45 -2.83
N ILE A 18 -21.90 3.60 -2.81
CA ILE A 18 -21.80 2.25 -2.26
C ILE A 18 -20.80 1.43 -3.08
N LEU A 19 -20.88 1.48 -4.42
CA LEU A 19 -19.95 0.78 -5.30
C LEU A 19 -18.50 1.25 -5.08
N GLN A 20 -18.28 2.56 -4.95
CA GLN A 20 -16.97 3.15 -4.66
C GLN A 20 -16.41 2.70 -3.31
N ALA A 21 -17.25 2.67 -2.27
CA ALA A 21 -16.87 2.16 -0.95
C ALA A 21 -16.48 0.68 -1.01
N LEU A 22 -17.26 -0.15 -1.72
CA LEU A 22 -16.95 -1.56 -1.93
C LEU A 22 -15.62 -1.75 -2.66
N LEU A 23 -15.40 -1.04 -3.78
CA LEU A 23 -14.15 -1.10 -4.53
C LEU A 23 -12.94 -0.77 -3.68
N THR A 24 -13.06 0.21 -2.79
CA THR A 24 -11.98 0.63 -1.88
C THR A 24 -11.78 -0.34 -0.71
N TYR A 25 -12.80 -1.13 -0.36
CA TYR A 25 -12.72 -2.14 0.69
C TYR A 25 -12.03 -3.44 0.24
N ILE A 26 -12.12 -3.79 -1.05
CA ILE A 26 -11.56 -5.04 -1.61
C ILE A 26 -10.10 -5.28 -1.22
N PRO A 27 -9.16 -4.32 -1.36
CA PRO A 27 -7.76 -4.55 -1.01
C PRO A 27 -7.56 -4.89 0.48
N THR A 28 -8.33 -4.25 1.36
CA THR A 28 -8.27 -4.52 2.81
C THR A 28 -8.82 -5.89 3.15
N TRP A 29 -9.94 -6.26 2.54
CA TRP A 29 -10.51 -7.59 2.68
C TRP A 29 -9.53 -8.65 2.18
N LEU A 30 -8.97 -8.46 0.98
CA LEU A 30 -8.01 -9.38 0.39
C LEU A 30 -6.76 -9.54 1.27
N TRP A 31 -6.22 -8.43 1.79
CA TRP A 31 -5.10 -8.44 2.71
C TRP A 31 -5.40 -9.25 3.98
N ASN A 32 -6.57 -9.09 4.56
CA ASN A 32 -6.95 -9.80 5.78
C ASN A 32 -7.11 -11.31 5.57
N ASN A 33 -7.49 -11.74 4.37
CA ASN A 33 -7.61 -13.16 4.03
C ASN A 33 -6.28 -13.79 3.60
N LEU A 34 -5.40 -13.04 2.94
CA LEU A 34 -4.11 -13.55 2.45
C LEU A 34 -2.95 -13.40 3.44
N LYS A 35 -3.07 -12.53 4.44
CA LYS A 35 -2.01 -12.37 5.45
C LYS A 35 -1.85 -13.68 6.22
N ASP A 36 -0.65 -14.24 6.17
CA ASP A 36 -0.32 -15.42 6.95
C ASP A 36 -0.20 -15.03 8.43
N SER A 37 -1.15 -15.46 9.26
CA SER A 37 -1.18 -15.18 10.71
C SER A 37 -0.12 -15.98 11.49
N ARG A 38 0.49 -17.01 10.88
CA ARG A 38 1.43 -17.92 11.55
C ARG A 38 2.62 -17.22 12.17
N ILE A 39 3.13 -16.14 11.56
CA ILE A 39 4.25 -15.38 12.15
C ILE A 39 3.82 -14.76 13.48
N GLN A 40 2.63 -14.15 13.52
CA GLN A 40 2.17 -13.43 14.72
C GLN A 40 1.93 -14.40 15.87
N GLU A 41 1.36 -15.57 15.57
CA GLU A 41 1.13 -16.65 16.52
C GLU A 41 2.44 -17.29 17.03
N THR A 42 3.44 -17.43 16.15
CA THR A 42 4.74 -17.97 16.54
C THR A 42 5.55 -16.95 17.35
N VAL A 43 5.49 -15.67 16.98
CA VAL A 43 6.12 -14.58 17.74
C VAL A 43 5.51 -14.44 19.13
N SER A 44 4.19 -14.51 19.27
CA SER A 44 3.54 -14.51 20.59
C SER A 44 3.93 -15.76 21.41
N SER A 45 4.05 -16.92 20.74
CA SER A 45 4.50 -18.16 21.38
C SER A 45 5.96 -18.14 21.85
N VAL A 46 6.83 -17.35 21.20
CA VAL A 46 8.24 -17.15 21.59
C VAL A 46 8.37 -16.15 22.74
N LYS A 47 7.50 -15.14 22.79
CA LYS A 47 7.41 -14.18 23.91
C LYS A 47 6.89 -14.77 25.21
N ASP A 48 6.23 -15.92 25.15
CA ASP A 48 5.70 -16.59 26.33
C ASP A 48 6.83 -17.14 27.21
N SER A 49 7.21 -16.33 28.21
CA SER A 49 8.25 -16.63 29.20
C SER A 49 7.94 -17.84 30.09
N SER A 50 6.69 -18.32 30.12
CA SER A 50 6.29 -19.51 30.89
C SER A 50 6.89 -20.80 30.33
N LYS A 51 7.30 -20.81 29.05
CA LYS A 51 7.81 -22.01 28.39
C LYS A 51 9.28 -22.31 28.76
N PRO A 52 9.65 -23.59 28.96
CA PRO A 52 11.01 -23.99 29.31
C PRO A 52 12.02 -23.64 28.21
N ALA A 53 13.26 -23.33 28.61
CA ALA A 53 14.33 -22.87 27.72
C ALA A 53 14.59 -23.81 26.52
N SER A 54 14.51 -25.12 26.74
CA SER A 54 14.66 -26.15 25.69
C SER A 54 13.58 -26.03 24.61
N ARG A 55 12.34 -25.74 25.01
CA ARG A 55 11.20 -25.56 24.10
C ARG A 55 11.27 -24.22 23.38
N ARG A 56 11.80 -23.17 24.03
CA ARG A 56 12.05 -21.86 23.42
C ARG A 56 13.06 -21.95 22.27
N LYS A 57 14.15 -22.69 22.43
CA LYS A 57 15.13 -22.94 21.36
C LYS A 57 14.50 -23.62 20.14
N LEU A 58 13.66 -24.64 20.35
CA LEU A 58 12.93 -25.31 19.26
C LEU A 58 11.96 -24.35 18.54
N LEU A 59 11.27 -23.49 19.28
CA LEU A 59 10.38 -22.48 18.71
C LEU A 59 11.14 -21.44 17.87
N ILE A 60 12.34 -21.03 18.29
CA ILE A 60 13.22 -20.12 17.53
C ILE A 60 13.65 -20.78 16.21
N ILE A 61 14.01 -22.07 16.23
CA ILE A 61 14.40 -22.82 15.01
C ILE A 61 13.21 -22.94 14.05
N ASN A 62 12.01 -23.27 14.57
CA ASN A 62 10.80 -23.35 13.76
C ASN A 62 10.45 -21.99 13.16
N LEU A 63 10.53 -20.92 13.96
CA LEU A 63 10.33 -19.54 13.51
C LEU A 63 11.34 -19.16 12.43
N ALA A 64 12.62 -19.51 12.59
CA ALA A 64 13.64 -19.25 11.59
C ALA A 64 13.36 -19.98 10.26
N ASN A 65 12.83 -21.21 10.30
CA ASN A 65 12.41 -21.95 9.10
C ASN A 65 11.19 -21.33 8.42
N ASP A 66 10.20 -20.90 9.21
CA ASP A 66 9.03 -20.20 8.68
C ASP A 66 9.44 -18.85 8.06
N LEU A 67 10.30 -18.10 8.74
CA LEU A 67 10.84 -16.84 8.24
C LEU A 67 11.69 -17.01 7.00
N PHE A 68 12.51 -18.07 6.94
CA PHE A 68 13.24 -18.41 5.74
C PHE A 68 12.29 -18.54 4.54
N THR A 69 11.23 -19.34 4.70
CA THR A 69 10.23 -19.56 3.65
C THR A 69 9.57 -18.24 3.26
N GLN A 70 9.28 -17.37 4.22
CA GLN A 70 8.59 -16.12 3.95
C GLN A 70 9.47 -15.02 3.35
N VAL A 71 10.71 -14.88 3.80
CA VAL A 71 11.69 -13.87 3.38
C VAL A 71 12.29 -14.23 2.02
N ILE A 72 12.61 -15.52 1.79
CA ILE A 72 13.29 -15.98 0.57
C ILE A 72 12.31 -16.42 -0.51
N GLN A 73 11.26 -17.19 -0.18
CA GLN A 73 10.22 -17.51 -1.17
C GLN A 73 9.20 -16.38 -1.35
N LYS A 74 9.39 -15.24 -0.67
CA LYS A 74 8.59 -14.02 -0.80
C LYS A 74 7.09 -14.25 -0.52
N ARG A 75 6.72 -15.26 0.28
CA ARG A 75 5.31 -15.60 0.53
C ARG A 75 4.50 -14.46 1.14
N TYR A 76 5.11 -13.66 2.01
CA TYR A 76 4.46 -12.49 2.61
C TYR A 76 4.49 -11.26 1.67
N ALA A 77 5.56 -11.14 0.88
CA ALA A 77 5.72 -10.03 -0.06
C ALA A 77 4.73 -10.09 -1.23
N LYS A 78 4.42 -11.28 -1.76
CA LYS A 78 3.47 -11.46 -2.88
C LYS A 78 2.07 -10.90 -2.60
N PRO A 79 1.34 -11.31 -1.54
CA PRO A 79 0.01 -10.78 -1.25
C PRO A 79 0.07 -9.29 -0.89
N PHE A 80 1.15 -8.82 -0.27
CA PHE A 80 1.34 -7.39 -0.01
C PHE A 80 1.45 -6.58 -1.30
N ILE A 81 2.31 -6.98 -2.24
CA ILE A 81 2.46 -6.34 -3.56
C ILE A 81 1.15 -6.39 -4.34
N LEU A 82 0.42 -7.51 -4.26
CA LEU A 82 -0.88 -7.66 -4.90
C LEU A 82 -1.90 -6.66 -4.33
N CYS A 83 -2.05 -6.60 -3.00
CA CYS A 83 -2.96 -5.65 -2.36
C CYS A 83 -2.57 -4.20 -2.64
N GLU A 84 -1.27 -3.93 -2.73
CA GLU A 84 -0.73 -2.62 -3.06
C GLU A 84 -1.07 -2.20 -4.51
N SER A 85 -0.85 -3.11 -5.46
CA SER A 85 -1.22 -2.91 -6.87
C SER A 85 -2.73 -2.72 -7.01
N LEU A 86 -3.50 -3.50 -6.25
CA LEU A 86 -4.96 -3.42 -6.24
C LEU A 86 -5.47 -2.12 -5.64
N ASN A 87 -4.83 -1.59 -4.59
CA ASN A 87 -5.16 -0.27 -4.04
C ASN A 87 -5.02 0.84 -5.09
N ILE A 88 -3.90 0.87 -5.82
CA ILE A 88 -3.67 1.85 -6.88
C ILE A 88 -4.70 1.68 -8.01
N PHE A 89 -4.96 0.43 -8.41
CA PHE A 89 -5.96 0.13 -9.43
C PHE A 89 -7.36 0.58 -9.01
N CYS A 90 -7.80 0.24 -7.79
CA CYS A 90 -9.08 0.67 -7.25
C CYS A 90 -9.19 2.20 -7.17
N PHE A 91 -8.12 2.91 -6.80
CA PHE A 91 -8.10 4.37 -6.83
C PHE A 91 -8.32 4.92 -8.25
N ILE A 92 -7.59 4.41 -9.25
CA ILE A 92 -7.74 4.83 -10.65
C ILE A 92 -9.17 4.57 -11.12
N VAL A 93 -9.71 3.37 -10.86
CA VAL A 93 -11.09 3.02 -11.21
C VAL A 93 -12.09 3.95 -10.55
N ASN A 94 -11.93 4.27 -9.26
CA ASN A 94 -12.80 5.21 -8.56
C ASN A 94 -12.81 6.60 -9.22
N VAL A 95 -11.63 7.13 -9.58
CA VAL A 95 -11.50 8.45 -10.24
C VAL A 95 -12.12 8.42 -11.63
N VAL A 96 -11.81 7.41 -12.45
CA VAL A 96 -12.35 7.27 -13.82
C VAL A 96 -13.85 7.08 -13.80
N LEU A 97 -14.37 6.22 -12.92
CA LEU A 97 -15.80 5.95 -12.77
C LEU A 97 -16.55 7.22 -12.34
N THR A 98 -16.00 7.97 -11.39
CA THR A 98 -16.58 9.27 -10.96
C THR A 98 -16.60 10.26 -12.13
N ASN A 99 -15.49 10.38 -12.85
CA ASN A 99 -15.41 11.30 -13.99
C ASN A 99 -16.40 10.92 -15.10
N PHE A 100 -16.50 9.63 -15.41
CA PHE A 100 -17.46 9.12 -16.40
C PHE A 100 -18.91 9.37 -15.99
N PHE A 101 -19.24 9.14 -14.71
CA PHE A 101 -20.59 9.34 -14.17
C PHE A 101 -21.08 10.80 -14.33
N PHE A 102 -20.17 11.76 -14.16
CA PHE A 102 -20.45 13.18 -14.38
C PHE A 102 -20.06 13.66 -15.80
N HIS A 103 -20.21 12.79 -16.80
CA HIS A 103 -20.00 13.11 -18.22
C HIS A 103 -18.63 13.75 -18.53
N ASN A 104 -17.57 13.27 -17.88
CA ASN A 104 -16.17 13.71 -18.02
C ASN A 104 -15.88 15.16 -17.60
N ARG A 105 -16.73 15.77 -16.77
CA ARG A 105 -16.57 17.16 -16.32
C ARG A 105 -16.05 17.28 -14.89
N PHE A 106 -16.07 16.19 -14.11
CA PHE A 106 -15.82 16.22 -12.67
C PHE A 106 -14.38 16.63 -12.30
N ILE A 107 -13.37 16.13 -13.01
CA ILE A 107 -11.96 16.44 -12.67
C ILE A 107 -11.69 17.95 -12.83
N MET A 108 -12.10 18.51 -13.97
CA MET A 108 -11.93 19.95 -14.24
C MET A 108 -12.73 20.80 -13.26
N TYR A 109 -13.96 20.38 -12.95
CA TYR A 109 -14.79 21.02 -11.93
C TYR A 109 -14.12 20.99 -10.55
N GLY A 110 -13.65 19.83 -10.09
CA GLY A 110 -13.03 19.67 -8.78
C GLY A 110 -11.76 20.53 -8.61
N ILE A 111 -10.90 20.58 -9.62
CA ILE A 111 -9.70 21.45 -9.60
C ILE A 111 -10.10 22.93 -9.50
N LYS A 112 -11.05 23.36 -10.34
CA LYS A 112 -11.54 24.74 -10.35
C LYS A 112 -12.15 25.13 -9.00
N GLU A 113 -13.01 24.28 -8.44
CA GLU A 113 -13.65 24.52 -7.15
C GLU A 113 -12.66 24.56 -5.98
N ILE A 114 -11.67 23.66 -5.94
CA ILE A 114 -10.62 23.69 -4.91
C ILE A 114 -9.82 24.99 -5.01
N TRP A 115 -9.43 25.39 -6.23
CA TRP A 115 -8.67 26.61 -6.46
C TRP A 115 -9.45 27.87 -6.08
N MET A 116 -10.74 27.95 -6.47
CA MET A 116 -11.62 29.06 -6.10
C MET A 116 -11.80 29.15 -4.58
N ARG A 117 -12.04 28.02 -3.90
CA ARG A 117 -12.16 27.98 -2.43
C ARG A 117 -10.88 28.38 -1.71
N PHE A 118 -9.70 28.03 -2.24
CA PHE A 118 -8.41 28.41 -1.65
C PHE A 118 -8.04 29.88 -1.89
N SER A 119 -8.36 30.41 -3.07
CA SER A 119 -8.01 31.78 -3.48
C SER A 119 -8.82 32.87 -2.78
N SER A 120 -9.78 32.52 -1.91
CA SER A 120 -10.69 33.45 -1.21
C SER A 120 -11.49 34.39 -2.13
N LEU A 121 -11.51 34.14 -3.45
CA LEU A 121 -12.41 34.82 -4.37
C LEU A 121 -13.85 34.42 -4.01
N SER A 122 -14.51 35.28 -3.25
CA SER A 122 -15.85 35.13 -2.69
C SER A 122 -16.99 35.15 -3.71
N PHE A 123 -16.67 35.06 -5.01
CA PHE A 123 -17.69 34.86 -6.03
C PHE A 123 -18.03 33.36 -6.08
N ARG A 124 -18.86 32.91 -5.14
CA ARG A 124 -19.61 31.66 -5.32
C ARG A 124 -20.34 31.80 -6.65
N SER A 125 -19.85 31.15 -7.70
CA SER A 125 -20.58 31.05 -8.94
C SER A 125 -21.91 30.39 -8.59
N GLN A 126 -22.98 31.19 -8.63
CA GLN A 126 -24.33 30.79 -8.24
C GLN A 126 -24.87 29.62 -9.09
N ASP A 127 -24.15 29.30 -10.17
CA ASP A 127 -24.39 28.23 -11.11
C ASP A 127 -23.25 27.18 -11.05
N SER A 128 -23.27 26.30 -10.05
CA SER A 128 -22.48 25.08 -10.08
C SER A 128 -22.91 24.23 -11.29
N GLU A 129 -22.11 24.19 -12.35
CA GLU A 129 -22.48 23.56 -13.63
C GLU A 129 -22.78 22.04 -13.50
N LEU A 130 -22.16 21.38 -12.51
CA LEU A 130 -22.44 19.97 -12.17
C LEU A 130 -23.50 19.79 -11.09
N PHE A 131 -23.73 20.78 -10.21
CA PHE A 131 -24.58 20.62 -9.03
C PHE A 131 -25.51 21.85 -8.84
N PRO A 132 -26.45 22.10 -9.78
CA PRO A 132 -27.37 23.25 -9.71
C PRO A 132 -28.23 23.26 -8.43
N GLN A 133 -28.17 24.36 -7.67
CA GLN A 133 -28.95 24.50 -6.43
C GLN A 133 -30.42 24.86 -6.67
N PHE A 134 -30.75 25.25 -7.89
CA PHE A 134 -32.10 25.62 -8.32
C PHE A 134 -32.45 24.90 -9.64
N GLY A 135 -33.68 24.44 -9.75
CA GLY A 135 -34.22 23.82 -10.97
C GLY A 135 -35.53 24.46 -11.39
N LYS A 136 -35.84 24.42 -12.70
CA LYS A 136 -37.16 24.78 -13.22
C LYS A 136 -38.01 23.52 -13.33
N CYS A 137 -39.15 23.51 -12.68
CA CYS A 137 -40.14 22.44 -12.72
C CYS A 137 -41.35 22.89 -13.52
N SER A 138 -41.72 22.14 -14.55
CA SER A 138 -42.93 22.39 -15.35
C SER A 138 -44.00 21.37 -14.96
N PHE A 139 -45.20 21.85 -14.64
CA PHE A 139 -46.34 21.03 -14.28
C PHE A 139 -47.45 21.21 -15.32
N ASN A 140 -47.93 20.09 -15.86
CA ASN A 140 -49.09 20.06 -16.73
C ASN A 140 -50.32 19.74 -15.87
N LEU A 141 -51.20 20.73 -15.70
CA LEU A 141 -52.45 20.52 -14.96
C LEU A 141 -53.51 20.00 -15.93
N VAL A 142 -53.95 18.77 -15.74
CA VAL A 142 -55.09 18.18 -16.47
C VAL A 142 -56.39 18.76 -15.90
N LYS A 143 -56.65 20.03 -16.19
CA LYS A 143 -58.00 20.61 -16.19
C LYS A 143 -58.31 21.04 -17.61
N LYS A 144 -59.60 21.27 -17.91
CA LYS A 144 -60.17 21.48 -19.26
C LYS A 144 -59.37 22.39 -20.22
N ASP A 145 -58.52 23.27 -19.70
CA ASP A 145 -57.48 23.97 -20.46
C ASP A 145 -56.10 23.47 -19.98
N GLU A 146 -55.28 22.91 -20.89
CA GLU A 146 -53.90 22.49 -20.61
C GLU A 146 -53.03 23.72 -20.29
N ILE A 147 -53.10 24.20 -19.05
CA ILE A 147 -52.25 25.30 -18.58
C ILE A 147 -50.95 24.70 -18.03
N GLN A 148 -49.86 24.92 -18.75
CA GLN A 148 -48.50 24.62 -18.28
C GLN A 148 -48.08 25.69 -17.27
N LYS A 149 -47.76 25.28 -16.04
CA LYS A 149 -47.19 26.16 -15.01
C LYS A 149 -45.72 25.86 -14.79
N GLU A 150 -44.91 26.90 -14.64
CA GLU A 150 -43.50 26.78 -14.29
C GLU A 150 -43.26 27.26 -12.86
N ALA A 151 -42.45 26.53 -12.10
CA ALA A 151 -41.98 26.93 -10.78
C ALA A 151 -40.46 26.77 -10.71
N VAL A 152 -39.80 27.65 -9.94
CA VAL A 152 -38.39 27.48 -9.57
C VAL A 152 -38.33 26.76 -8.23
N CYS A 153 -37.68 25.61 -8.20
CA CYS A 153 -37.53 24.78 -7.01
C CYS A 153 -36.09 24.82 -6.51
N MET A 154 -35.89 24.96 -5.20
CA MET A 154 -34.59 24.78 -4.56
C MET A 154 -34.31 23.28 -4.41
N ILE A 155 -33.14 22.83 -4.85
CA ILE A 155 -32.71 21.43 -4.83
C ILE A 155 -31.67 21.26 -3.71
N SER A 156 -32.14 21.26 -2.46
CA SER A 156 -31.28 21.19 -1.26
C SER A 156 -30.37 19.95 -1.23
N PHE A 157 -30.85 18.82 -1.77
CA PHE A 157 -30.06 17.59 -1.88
C PHE A 157 -28.79 17.78 -2.72
N ASN A 158 -28.85 18.64 -3.73
CA ASN A 158 -27.72 18.83 -4.65
C ASN A 158 -26.54 19.54 -3.97
N SER A 159 -26.84 20.52 -3.11
CA SER A 159 -25.85 21.20 -2.29
C SER A 159 -25.17 20.25 -1.30
N LEU A 160 -25.91 19.28 -0.74
CA LEU A 160 -25.34 18.22 0.09
C LEU A 160 -24.38 17.33 -0.74
N CYS A 161 -24.83 16.87 -1.90
CA CYS A 161 -24.05 16.01 -2.78
C CYS A 161 -22.76 16.67 -3.26
N GLU A 162 -22.82 17.94 -3.66
CA GLU A 162 -21.66 18.72 -4.06
C GLU A 162 -20.56 18.67 -2.98
N ASN A 163 -20.94 18.94 -1.72
CA ASN A 163 -20.00 18.94 -0.61
C ASN A 163 -19.48 17.52 -0.30
N ILE A 164 -20.33 16.49 -0.35
CA ILE A 164 -19.91 15.10 -0.13
C ILE A 164 -18.87 14.68 -1.19
N TYR A 165 -19.13 14.93 -2.47
CA TYR A 165 -18.22 14.53 -3.54
C TYR A 165 -16.91 15.32 -3.52
N MET A 166 -16.96 16.60 -3.17
CA MET A 166 -15.75 17.42 -3.01
C MET A 166 -14.89 16.94 -1.83
N VAL A 167 -15.50 16.71 -0.66
CA VAL A 167 -14.80 16.18 0.52
C VAL A 167 -14.22 14.79 0.21
N TRP A 168 -15.03 13.92 -0.39
CA TRP A 168 -14.61 12.57 -0.77
C TRP A 168 -13.43 12.58 -1.75
N PHE A 169 -13.48 13.43 -2.78
CA PHE A 169 -12.41 13.55 -3.77
C PHE A 169 -11.10 14.05 -3.15
N VAL A 170 -11.18 15.06 -2.27
CA VAL A 170 -10.02 15.56 -1.53
C VAL A 170 -9.44 14.47 -0.63
N VAL A 171 -10.28 13.77 0.14
CA VAL A 171 -9.85 12.66 1.01
C VAL A 171 -9.17 11.55 0.20
N LEU A 172 -9.74 11.14 -0.94
CA LEU A 172 -9.15 10.12 -1.81
C LEU A 172 -7.79 10.52 -2.37
N ILE A 173 -7.63 11.77 -2.82
CA ILE A 173 -6.34 12.28 -3.31
C ILE A 173 -5.32 12.30 -2.17
N PHE A 174 -5.66 12.90 -1.02
CA PHE A 174 -4.74 12.99 0.11
C PHE A 174 -4.33 11.63 0.64
N ALA A 175 -5.28 10.70 0.83
CA ALA A 175 -4.98 9.34 1.26
C ALA A 175 -4.03 8.62 0.29
N SER A 176 -4.23 8.80 -1.02
CA SER A 176 -3.38 8.21 -2.06
C SER A 176 -1.98 8.82 -2.07
N VAL A 177 -1.87 10.14 -1.94
CA VAL A 177 -0.58 10.85 -1.87
C VAL A 177 0.19 10.45 -0.60
N ILE A 178 -0.46 10.41 0.56
CA ILE A 178 0.16 9.98 1.83
C ILE A 178 0.62 8.52 1.73
N GLY A 179 -0.22 7.64 1.17
CA GLY A 179 0.15 6.24 0.94
C GLY A 179 1.36 6.11 0.02
N LEU A 180 1.36 6.80 -1.13
CA LEU A 180 2.46 6.78 -2.09
C LEU A 180 3.75 7.34 -1.50
N THR A 181 3.68 8.47 -0.79
CA THR A 181 4.85 9.10 -0.15
C THR A 181 5.48 8.22 0.92
N PHE A 182 4.67 7.58 1.77
CA PHE A 182 5.17 6.59 2.75
C PHE A 182 5.92 5.44 2.06
N ARG A 183 5.40 4.95 0.94
CA ARG A 183 5.99 3.84 0.17
C ARG A 183 7.29 4.24 -0.52
N LEU A 184 7.31 5.39 -1.19
CA LEU A 184 8.51 5.94 -1.82
C LEU A 184 9.61 6.15 -0.76
N PHE A 185 9.27 6.76 0.38
CA PHE A 185 10.21 6.97 1.47
C PHE A 185 10.81 5.66 2.00
N GLY A 186 10.01 4.59 2.12
CA GLY A 186 10.50 3.26 2.50
C GLY A 186 11.43 2.61 1.47
N MET A 187 11.18 2.82 0.18
CA MET A 187 11.97 2.22 -0.91
C MET A 187 13.33 2.91 -1.12
N PHE A 188 13.39 4.24 -1.00
CA PHE A 188 14.53 5.03 -1.51
C PHE A 188 15.83 4.96 -0.70
N SER A 189 15.84 4.45 0.54
CA SER A 189 17.08 4.45 1.34
C SER A 189 17.46 3.09 1.92
N ARG A 190 18.35 2.37 1.23
CA ARG A 190 19.07 1.20 1.79
C ARG A 190 19.78 1.54 3.11
N ARG A 191 20.34 2.75 3.22
CA ARG A 191 21.05 3.22 4.43
C ARG A 191 20.11 3.35 5.63
N LYS A 192 18.91 3.94 5.46
CA LYS A 192 17.91 4.03 6.54
C LYS A 192 17.37 2.65 6.92
N ARG A 193 17.13 1.77 5.95
CA ARG A 193 16.69 0.39 6.20
C ARG A 193 17.68 -0.38 7.07
N ARG A 194 18.98 -0.26 6.76
CA ARG A 194 20.05 -0.85 7.56
C ARG A 194 20.04 -0.28 8.98
N LYS A 195 20.01 1.06 9.13
CA LYS A 195 19.99 1.72 10.44
C LYS A 195 18.82 1.28 11.31
N LEU A 196 17.61 1.23 10.75
CA LEU A 196 16.39 0.82 11.47
C LEU A 196 16.43 -0.65 11.93
N LEU A 197 17.03 -1.54 11.13
CA LEU A 197 17.15 -2.95 11.50
C LEU A 197 18.25 -3.17 12.54
N MET A 198 19.36 -2.45 12.43
CA MET A 198 20.44 -2.45 13.42
C MET A 198 19.96 -1.91 14.77
N ASP A 199 19.19 -0.82 14.78
CA ASP A 199 18.58 -0.26 15.99
C ASP A 199 17.63 -1.27 16.66
N ALA A 200 16.84 -1.99 15.87
CA ALA A 200 15.97 -3.05 16.40
C ALA A 200 16.74 -4.28 16.95
N ALA A 201 18.02 -4.41 16.62
CA ALA A 201 18.92 -5.44 17.15
C ALA A 201 19.86 -4.89 18.25
N ASP A 202 19.55 -3.72 18.82
CA ASP A 202 20.38 -3.03 19.83
C ASP A 202 21.80 -2.69 19.34
N ASN A 203 21.91 -2.30 18.07
CA ASN A 203 23.17 -1.95 17.40
C ASN A 203 24.26 -3.03 17.50
N SER A 204 23.86 -4.29 17.64
CA SER A 204 24.79 -5.42 17.62
C SER A 204 25.61 -5.44 16.33
N CYS A 205 26.93 -5.56 16.46
CA CYS A 205 27.89 -5.69 15.36
C CYS A 205 27.86 -7.09 14.72
N ASP A 206 26.67 -7.67 14.57
CA ASP A 206 26.54 -9.00 13.96
C ASP A 206 26.79 -8.91 12.45
N GLU A 207 27.91 -9.50 12.01
CA GLU A 207 28.29 -9.61 10.61
C GLU A 207 27.19 -10.31 9.78
N ASN A 208 26.44 -11.22 10.41
CA ASN A 208 25.31 -11.94 9.79
C ASN A 208 24.15 -11.01 9.46
N LEU A 209 23.85 -10.06 10.34
CA LEU A 209 22.80 -9.05 10.15
C LEU A 209 23.15 -8.12 8.99
N GLN A 210 24.42 -7.73 8.88
CA GLN A 210 24.91 -6.89 7.78
C GLN A 210 24.77 -7.61 6.43
N LYS A 211 25.21 -8.87 6.34
CA LYS A 211 25.10 -9.71 5.14
C LYS A 211 23.65 -9.90 4.68
N ILE A 212 22.72 -10.09 5.63
CA ILE A 212 21.29 -10.17 5.31
C ILE A 212 20.79 -8.84 4.74
N CYS A 213 21.09 -7.71 5.39
CA CYS A 213 20.60 -6.39 4.98
C CYS A 213 20.97 -6.02 3.54
N GLU A 214 22.11 -6.51 3.05
CA GLU A 214 22.57 -6.26 1.69
C GLU A 214 21.87 -7.12 0.64
N LYS A 215 21.49 -8.36 1.01
CA LYS A 215 20.88 -9.35 0.11
C LYS A 215 19.35 -9.28 0.06
N ILE A 216 18.69 -8.78 1.10
CA ILE A 216 17.22 -8.78 1.17
C ILE A 216 16.58 -7.62 0.40
N GLY A 217 15.51 -7.93 -0.34
CA GLY A 217 14.66 -6.94 -1.00
C GLY A 217 13.83 -6.11 0.00
N PHE A 218 13.23 -5.01 -0.47
CA PHE A 218 12.43 -4.10 0.37
C PHE A 218 11.32 -4.80 1.15
N TYR A 219 10.51 -5.62 0.47
CA TYR A 219 9.37 -6.30 1.10
C TYR A 219 9.80 -7.35 2.13
N SER A 220 10.87 -8.10 1.83
CA SER A 220 11.46 -9.06 2.77
C SER A 220 12.04 -8.36 4.01
N TRP A 221 12.68 -7.19 3.82
CA TRP A 221 13.12 -6.33 4.92
C TRP A 221 11.95 -5.81 5.75
N PHE A 222 10.86 -5.38 5.11
CA PHE A 222 9.68 -4.85 5.80
C PHE A 222 9.04 -5.91 6.71
N THR A 223 8.91 -7.16 6.24
CA THR A 223 8.45 -8.28 7.07
C THR A 223 9.36 -8.48 8.28
N LEU A 224 10.67 -8.49 8.07
CA LEU A 224 11.65 -8.68 9.15
C LEU A 224 11.61 -7.54 10.17
N TYR A 225 11.52 -6.29 9.72
CA TYR A 225 11.39 -5.11 10.57
C TYR A 225 10.10 -5.12 11.40
N ARG A 226 8.98 -5.57 10.83
CA ARG A 226 7.73 -5.72 11.61
C ARG A 226 7.86 -6.75 12.72
N ILE A 227 8.66 -7.79 12.52
CA ILE A 227 8.87 -8.83 13.52
C ILE A 227 9.83 -8.35 14.61
N SER A 228 10.90 -7.66 14.24
CA SER A 228 11.86 -7.13 15.20
C SER A 228 11.22 -6.18 16.21
N ARG A 229 10.21 -5.40 15.79
CA ARG A 229 9.41 -4.54 16.69
C ARG A 229 8.51 -5.30 17.66
N ASN A 230 8.28 -6.59 17.41
CA ASN A 230 7.43 -7.46 18.22
C ASN A 230 8.22 -8.50 19.01
N VAL A 231 9.55 -8.42 19.08
CA VAL A 231 10.42 -9.40 19.77
C VAL A 231 11.53 -8.63 20.51
N ASP A 232 12.03 -9.16 21.62
CA ASP A 232 13.15 -8.55 22.34
C ASP A 232 14.45 -8.58 21.50
N PRO A 233 15.36 -7.60 21.64
CA PRO A 233 16.55 -7.49 20.79
C PRO A 233 17.44 -8.74 20.78
N LEU A 234 17.62 -9.38 21.95
CA LEU A 234 18.43 -10.60 22.08
C LEU A 234 17.79 -11.79 21.33
N THR A 235 16.49 -11.99 21.51
CA THR A 235 15.74 -13.04 20.79
C THR A 235 15.74 -12.77 19.28
N PHE A 236 15.70 -11.50 18.87
CA PHE A 236 15.81 -11.13 17.46
C PHE A 236 17.18 -11.49 16.88
N GLN A 237 18.27 -11.27 17.61
CA GLN A 237 19.62 -11.71 17.20
C GLN A 237 19.70 -13.23 17.04
N ASP A 238 19.15 -14.01 17.97
CA ASP A 238 19.09 -15.48 17.88
C ASP A 238 18.29 -15.98 16.65
N ILE A 239 17.21 -15.29 16.31
CA ILE A 239 16.41 -15.59 15.10
C ILE A 239 17.24 -15.30 13.84
N ILE A 240 17.97 -14.18 13.82
CA ILE A 240 18.80 -13.77 12.68
C ILE A 240 19.96 -14.74 12.46
N SER A 241 20.66 -15.14 13.52
CA SER A 241 21.76 -16.10 13.44
C SER A 241 21.28 -17.47 12.93
N SER A 242 20.14 -17.95 13.45
CA SER A 242 19.48 -19.18 12.98
C SER A 242 19.04 -19.08 11.51
N LEU A 243 18.54 -17.92 11.10
CA LEU A 243 18.14 -17.65 9.72
C LEU A 243 19.36 -17.67 8.78
N VAL A 244 20.49 -17.06 9.14
CA VAL A 244 21.72 -17.10 8.32
C VAL A 244 22.27 -18.51 8.20
N ALA A 245 22.37 -19.25 9.30
CA ALA A 245 22.81 -20.65 9.26
C ALA A 245 21.94 -21.50 8.31
N ARG A 246 20.63 -21.21 8.25
CA ARG A 246 19.71 -21.88 7.31
C ARG A 246 19.92 -21.47 5.86
N ILE A 247 20.24 -20.20 5.61
CA ILE A 247 20.58 -19.70 4.26
C ILE A 247 21.87 -20.33 3.76
N GLU A 248 22.90 -20.40 4.59
CA GLU A 248 24.20 -20.96 4.23
C GLU A 248 24.18 -22.48 4.06
N SER A 249 23.29 -23.19 4.76
CA SER A 249 23.13 -24.65 4.62
C SER A 249 22.43 -25.09 3.33
N MET A 250 21.88 -24.17 2.53
CA MET A 250 21.25 -24.52 1.25
C MET A 250 22.27 -24.93 0.17
N PRO A 251 21.97 -26.00 -0.61
CA PRO A 251 22.87 -26.52 -1.63
C PRO A 251 23.20 -25.47 -2.71
N VAL A 252 22.24 -24.59 -3.05
CA VAL A 252 22.43 -23.50 -4.04
C VAL A 252 23.50 -22.50 -3.61
N PHE A 253 23.60 -22.19 -2.31
CA PHE A 253 24.66 -21.31 -1.79
C PHE A 253 25.98 -22.05 -1.58
N LYS A 254 25.96 -23.35 -1.28
CA LYS A 254 27.17 -24.18 -1.33
C LYS A 254 27.77 -24.17 -2.74
N THR A 255 26.97 -24.28 -3.80
CA THR A 255 27.50 -24.23 -5.17
C THR A 255 28.10 -22.86 -5.51
N ILE A 256 27.50 -21.75 -5.05
CA ILE A 256 28.03 -20.39 -5.26
C ILE A 256 29.32 -20.15 -4.44
N LYS A 257 29.37 -20.62 -3.18
CA LYS A 257 30.54 -20.47 -2.28
C LYS A 257 31.69 -21.42 -2.68
N VAL A 258 31.38 -22.60 -3.21
CA VAL A 258 32.34 -23.53 -3.83
C VAL A 258 32.87 -22.93 -5.14
N ARG A 259 32.00 -22.35 -5.97
CA ARG A 259 32.43 -21.70 -7.22
C ARG A 259 33.25 -20.43 -6.97
N SER A 260 32.95 -19.65 -5.94
CA SER A 260 33.77 -18.47 -5.57
C SER A 260 35.14 -18.86 -4.98
N ARG A 261 35.21 -19.89 -4.10
CA ARG A 261 36.49 -20.42 -3.62
C ARG A 261 37.31 -21.11 -4.70
N ALA A 262 36.65 -21.82 -5.62
CA ALA A 262 37.34 -22.43 -6.77
C ALA A 262 37.91 -21.37 -7.71
N VAL A 263 37.20 -20.24 -7.90
CA VAL A 263 37.72 -19.09 -8.67
C VAL A 263 38.88 -18.41 -7.94
N GLU A 264 38.80 -18.19 -6.62
CA GLU A 264 39.89 -17.61 -5.82
C GLU A 264 41.15 -18.50 -5.78
N HIS A 265 40.99 -19.82 -5.71
CA HIS A 265 42.11 -20.77 -5.83
C HIS A 265 42.70 -20.78 -7.25
N HIS A 266 41.87 -20.81 -8.30
CA HIS A 266 42.38 -20.75 -9.68
C HIS A 266 43.16 -19.46 -9.97
N THR A 267 42.68 -18.31 -9.48
CA THR A 267 43.42 -17.04 -9.62
C THR A 267 44.68 -16.98 -8.77
N SER A 268 44.75 -17.70 -7.63
CA SER A 268 45.96 -17.73 -6.81
C SER A 268 47.04 -18.64 -7.41
N ASP A 269 46.64 -19.76 -8.03
CA ASP A 269 47.54 -20.68 -8.71
C ASP A 269 48.07 -20.08 -10.04
N GLU A 270 47.23 -19.37 -10.81
CA GLU A 270 47.67 -18.62 -12.01
C GLU A 270 48.63 -17.47 -11.70
N ILE A 271 48.53 -16.84 -10.52
CA ILE A 271 49.46 -15.80 -10.07
C ILE A 271 50.79 -16.44 -9.63
N HIS A 272 50.76 -17.61 -8.97
CA HIS A 272 51.98 -18.32 -8.58
C HIS A 272 52.77 -18.85 -9.78
N ASP A 273 52.10 -19.43 -10.79
CA ASP A 273 52.76 -19.94 -12.00
C ASP A 273 53.34 -18.82 -12.88
N ASN A 274 52.67 -17.66 -12.97
CA ASN A 274 53.20 -16.50 -13.70
C ASN A 274 54.41 -15.84 -13.00
N ILE A 275 54.55 -15.98 -11.68
CA ILE A 275 55.74 -15.47 -10.96
C ILE A 275 56.93 -16.44 -11.10
N SER A 276 56.68 -17.74 -11.19
CA SER A 276 57.73 -18.76 -11.40
C SER A 276 58.28 -18.82 -12.83
N THR A 277 57.65 -18.15 -13.79
CA THR A 277 58.09 -18.11 -15.21
C THR A 277 58.86 -16.83 -15.56
N VAL A 278 59.04 -15.90 -14.61
CA VAL A 278 59.70 -14.59 -14.80
C VAL A 278 61.00 -14.44 -13.98
N VAL A 279 61.53 -15.54 -13.43
CA VAL A 279 62.84 -15.59 -12.76
C VAL A 279 63.80 -16.50 -13.51
#